data_AF-A0A939GU73-F1
#
_entry.id   AF-A0A939GU73-F1
#
_cell.length_a   1.000
_cell.length_b   1.000
_cell.length_c   1.000
_cell.angle_alpha   90.00
_cell.angle_beta   90.00
_cell.angle_gamma   90.00
#
_symmetry.space_group_name_H-M   'P 1'
#
loop_
_entity.id
_entity.type
_entity.pdbx_description
1 polymer ?
#
loop_
_entity_poly.entity_id
_entity_poly.type
_entity_poly.pdbx_seq_one_letter_code
_entity_poly.pdbx_strand_id
1 'polypeptide(L)'
;MATQLMVQPSSLISSGMKMSEFGNIYLFKFTEELQIRFEELLAKKKSDKLTSEEEAEYVGISELQRIFTLINAQLAAKSKWCPNQLDDL
;
A
#
# COMPACT_ATOMS: atom_id res chain seq x y z
N MET A 1 -28.73 -8.53 0.79
CA MET A 1 -27.39 -8.56 1.42
C MET A 1 -26.37 -8.64 0.30
N ALA A 2 -25.70 -7.54 -0.05
CA ALA A 2 -24.60 -7.61 -1.02
C ALA A 2 -23.38 -8.17 -0.27
N THR A 3 -23.04 -9.42 -0.55
CA THR A 3 -21.78 -10.00 -0.10
C THR A 3 -20.66 -9.27 -0.83
N GLN A 4 -20.07 -8.25 -0.19
CA GLN A 4 -18.81 -7.69 -0.68
C GLN A 4 -17.78 -8.80 -0.62
N LEU A 5 -17.40 -9.30 -1.80
CA LEU A 5 -16.14 -9.99 -1.98
C LEU A 5 -15.08 -9.02 -1.46
N MET A 6 -14.33 -9.40 -0.42
CA MET A 6 -13.31 -8.54 0.16
C MET A 6 -12.04 -9.37 0.24
N VAL A 7 -11.03 -8.97 -0.54
CA VAL A 7 -9.72 -9.58 -0.45
C VAL A 7 -9.08 -9.08 0.84
N GLN A 8 -8.74 -9.99 1.74
CA GLN A 8 -8.11 -9.63 3.00
C GLN A 8 -6.69 -9.09 2.73
N PRO A 9 -6.35 -7.87 3.20
CA PRO A 9 -5.02 -7.30 3.00
C PRO A 9 -3.89 -8.18 3.54
N SER A 10 -4.16 -8.92 4.62
CA SER A 10 -3.23 -9.88 5.22
C SER A 10 -2.82 -11.00 4.26
N SER A 11 -3.72 -11.43 3.37
CA SER A 11 -3.41 -12.45 2.35
C SER A 11 -2.47 -11.92 1.27
N LEU A 12 -2.41 -10.60 1.09
CA LEU A 12 -1.54 -9.93 0.12
C LEU A 12 -0.17 -9.58 0.71
N ILE A 13 -0.01 -9.60 2.03
CA ILE A 13 1.28 -9.31 2.69
C ILE A 13 2.33 -10.36 2.31
N SER A 14 1.95 -11.65 2.25
CA SER A 14 2.89 -12.75 2.03
C SER A 14 3.55 -12.72 0.65
N SER A 15 2.84 -12.27 -0.39
CA SER A 15 3.31 -12.22 -1.77
C SER A 15 3.57 -10.80 -2.30
N GLY A 16 2.96 -9.79 -1.67
CA GLY A 16 2.91 -8.42 -2.16
C GLY A 16 3.77 -7.43 -1.40
N MET A 17 4.42 -7.84 -0.31
CA MET A 17 5.28 -6.97 0.50
C MET A 17 6.76 -7.13 0.14
N LYS A 18 7.45 -6.01 -0.07
CA LYS A 18 8.91 -5.94 -0.15
C LYS A 18 9.42 -4.88 0.82
N MET A 19 10.54 -5.14 1.48
CA MET A 19 11.25 -4.12 2.24
C MET A 19 12.28 -3.45 1.35
N SER A 20 12.38 -2.13 1.44
CA SER A 20 13.39 -1.31 0.77
C SER A 20 14.19 -0.58 1.82
N GLU A 21 15.51 -0.71 1.76
CA GLU A 21 16.38 0.16 2.54
C GLU A 21 16.34 1.58 1.95
N PHE A 22 16.18 2.56 2.82
CA PHE A 22 16.23 3.97 2.48
C PHE A 22 16.97 4.73 3.59
N GLY A 23 18.25 5.02 3.35
CA GLY A 23 19.15 5.56 4.38
C GLY A 23 19.37 4.53 5.49
N ASN A 24 18.95 4.86 6.71
CA ASN A 24 19.10 3.98 7.89
C ASN A 24 17.79 3.29 8.31
N ILE A 25 16.74 3.34 7.47
CA ILE A 25 15.46 2.69 7.76
C ILE A 25 15.01 1.76 6.64
N TYR A 26 14.23 0.75 7.02
CA TYR A 26 13.56 -0.14 6.08
C TYR A 26 12.12 0.32 5.90
N LEU A 27 11.77 0.70 4.67
CA LEU A 27 10.41 1.07 4.28
C LEU A 27 9.71 -0.13 3.64
N PHE A 28 8.43 -0.28 3.93
CA PHE A 28 7.57 -1.27 3.30
C PHE A 28 7.04 -0.72 1.98
N LYS A 29 7.14 -1.51 0.92
CA LYS A 29 6.63 -1.19 -0.40
C LYS A 29 6.00 -2.42 -1.04
N PHE A 30 5.26 -2.21 -2.11
CA PHE A 30 4.77 -3.31 -2.92
C PHE A 30 5.91 -4.02 -3.66
N THR A 31 5.72 -5.30 -3.93
CA THR A 31 6.47 -5.99 -4.99
C THR A 31 6.13 -5.38 -6.34
N GLU A 32 7.02 -5.51 -7.33
CA GLU A 32 6.76 -5.01 -8.68
C GLU A 32 5.49 -5.62 -9.28
N GLU A 33 5.28 -6.93 -9.05
CA GLU A 33 4.07 -7.63 -9.48
C GLU A 33 2.79 -7.03 -8.89
N LEU A 34 2.76 -6.80 -7.58
CA LEU A 34 1.58 -6.22 -6.92
C LEU A 34 1.38 -4.75 -7.32
N GLN A 35 2.46 -4.00 -7.51
CA GLN A 35 2.41 -2.61 -7.99
C GLN A 35 1.81 -2.54 -9.40
N ILE A 36 2.29 -3.36 -10.34
CA ILE A 36 1.76 -3.43 -11.71
C ILE A 36 0.28 -3.80 -11.68
N ARG A 37 -0.08 -4.81 -10.88
CA ARG A 37 -1.48 -5.24 -10.74
C ARG A 37 -2.37 -4.12 -10.22
N PHE A 38 -1.90 -3.36 -9.23
CA PHE A 38 -2.63 -2.22 -8.69
C PHE A 38 -2.82 -1.11 -9.72
N GLU A 39 -1.80 -0.84 -10.54
CA GLU A 39 -1.88 0.14 -11.63
C GLU A 39 -2.86 -0.28 -12.73
N GLU A 40 -2.90 -1.57 -13.09
CA GLU A 40 -3.91 -2.11 -14.01
C GLU A 40 -5.32 -1.91 -13.47
N LEU A 41 -5.55 -2.25 -12.19
CA LEU A 41 -6.84 -2.07 -11.53
C LEU A 41 -7.23 -0.59 -11.47
N LEU A 42 -6.29 0.32 -11.21
CA LEU A 42 -6.51 1.76 -11.26
C LEU A 42 -6.89 2.24 -12.66
N ALA A 43 -6.24 1.73 -13.71
CA ALA A 43 -6.57 2.07 -15.09
C ALA A 43 -7.97 1.57 -15.48
N LYS A 44 -8.34 0.36 -15.05
CA LYS A 44 -9.69 -0.20 -15.23
C LYS A 44 -10.74 0.58 -14.45
N LYS A 45 -10.43 0.98 -13.20
CA LYS A 45 -11.30 1.82 -12.37
C LYS A 45 -11.63 3.14 -13.03
N LYS A 46 -10.61 3.82 -13.57
CA LYS A 46 -10.79 5.08 -14.31
C LYS A 46 -11.67 4.94 -15.55
N SER A 47 -11.81 3.74 -16.08
CA SER A 47 -12.64 3.44 -17.24
C SER A 47 -14.00 2.84 -16.87
N ASP A 48 -14.34 2.75 -15.56
CA ASP A 48 -15.52 2.06 -15.03
C ASP A 48 -15.67 0.61 -15.55
N LYS A 49 -14.53 -0.10 -15.73
CA LYS A 49 -14.46 -1.46 -16.27
C LYS A 49 -14.09 -2.53 -15.24
N LEU A 50 -14.10 -2.20 -13.95
CA LEU A 50 -13.80 -3.18 -12.90
C LEU A 50 -14.94 -4.18 -12.78
N THR A 51 -14.60 -5.47 -12.74
CA THR A 51 -15.56 -6.48 -12.27
C THR A 51 -15.69 -6.43 -10.76
N SER A 52 -16.71 -7.07 -10.20
CA SER A 52 -16.89 -7.14 -8.74
C SER A 52 -15.73 -7.82 -8.02
N GLU A 53 -15.07 -8.79 -8.66
CA GLU A 53 -13.85 -9.43 -8.15
C GLU A 53 -12.66 -8.48 -8.19
N GLU A 54 -12.49 -7.73 -9.28
CA GLU A 54 -11.41 -6.76 -9.42
C GLU A 54 -11.59 -5.57 -8.48
N GLU A 55 -12.83 -5.17 -8.19
CA GLU A 55 -13.14 -4.15 -7.19
C GLU A 55 -12.80 -4.64 -5.78
N ALA A 56 -13.12 -5.90 -5.46
CA ALA A 56 -12.71 -6.54 -4.21
C ALA A 56 -11.18 -6.57 -4.04
N GLU A 57 -10.47 -6.91 -5.11
CA GLU A 57 -9.00 -6.93 -5.17
C GLU A 57 -8.44 -5.51 -4.99
N TYR A 58 -8.99 -4.53 -5.72
CA TYR A 58 -8.60 -3.12 -5.64
C TYR A 58 -8.76 -2.57 -4.21
N VAL A 59 -9.88 -2.86 -3.55
CA VAL A 59 -10.12 -2.46 -2.16
C VAL A 59 -9.10 -3.11 -1.23
N GLY A 60 -8.84 -4.41 -1.38
CA GLY A 60 -7.83 -5.13 -0.58
C GLY A 60 -6.42 -4.56 -0.73
N ILE A 61 -5.98 -4.27 -1.95
CA ILE A 61 -4.67 -3.67 -2.22
C ILE A 61 -4.61 -2.22 -1.71
N SER A 62 -5.69 -1.45 -1.87
CA SER A 62 -5.75 -0.06 -1.39
C SER A 62 -5.61 0.03 0.14
N GLU A 63 -6.27 -0.87 0.87
CA GLU A 63 -6.11 -0.95 2.33
C GLU A 63 -4.69 -1.36 2.72
N LEU A 64 -4.08 -2.30 1.99
CA LEU A 64 -2.68 -2.66 2.22
C LEU A 64 -1.73 -1.47 2.00
N GLN A 65 -1.96 -0.66 0.96
CA GLN A 65 -1.19 0.55 0.69
C GLN A 65 -1.26 1.53 1.85
N ARG A 66 -2.45 1.70 2.41
CA ARG A 66 -2.70 2.58 3.56
C ARG A 66 -1.96 2.09 4.80
N ILE A 67 -1.97 0.78 5.06
CA ILE A 67 -1.20 0.17 6.15
C ILE A 67 0.30 0.45 5.99
N PHE A 68 0.86 0.22 4.80
CA PHE A 68 2.28 0.50 4.54
C PHE A 68 2.62 1.97 4.72
N THR A 69 1.74 2.87 4.25
CA THR A 69 1.93 4.32 4.42
C THR A 69 1.97 4.71 5.88
N LEU A 70 1.07 4.19 6.72
CA LEU A 70 1.06 4.47 8.16
C LEU A 70 2.31 3.94 8.87
N ILE A 71 2.71 2.70 8.57
CA ILE A 71 3.92 2.10 9.16
C ILE A 71 5.15 2.90 8.73
N ASN A 72 5.28 3.21 7.44
CA ASN A 72 6.39 4.00 6.90
C ASN A 72 6.44 5.41 7.50
N ALA A 73 5.30 6.07 7.69
CA ALA A 73 5.23 7.37 8.33
C ALA A 73 5.70 7.31 9.80
N GLN A 74 5.29 6.28 10.54
CA GLN A 74 5.77 6.06 11.92
C GLN A 74 7.27 5.74 11.97
N LEU A 75 7.78 4.94 11.04
CA LEU A 75 9.20 4.63 10.94
C LEU A 75 10.01 5.87 10.59
N ALA A 76 9.56 6.67 9.63
CA ALA A 76 10.18 7.93 9.27
C ALA A 76 10.24 8.88 10.47
N ALA A 77 9.12 9.07 11.18
CA ALA A 77 9.04 9.94 12.36
C ALA A 77 9.92 9.47 13.54
N LYS A 78 10.11 8.15 13.71
CA LYS A 78 11.00 7.60 14.75
C LYS A 78 12.47 7.61 14.35
N SER A 79 12.75 7.57 13.06
CA SER A 79 14.10 7.70 12.54
C SER A 79 14.55 9.15 12.62
N LYS A 80 15.86 9.40 12.77
CA LYS A 80 16.44 10.76 12.65
C LYS A 80 16.20 11.42 11.29
N TRP A 81 15.58 10.72 10.33
CA TRP A 81 15.24 11.26 9.03
C TRP A 81 13.94 12.08 9.12
N CYS A 82 14.08 13.29 9.65
CA CYS A 82 13.16 14.40 9.40
C CYS A 82 13.90 15.40 8.49
N PRO A 83 13.52 15.57 7.21
CA PRO A 83 14.10 16.63 6.38
C PRO A 83 13.70 18.04 6.86
N ASN A 84 12.66 18.13 7.69
CA ASN A 84 12.38 19.30 8.52
C ASN A 84 12.60 18.89 9.97
N GLN A 85 13.82 19.08 10.50
CA GLN A 85 13.91 19.43 11.91
C GLN A 85 13.08 20.71 12.05
N LEU A 86 11.86 20.59 12.58
CA LEU A 86 11.25 21.71 13.28
C LEU A 86 12.13 21.87 14.51
N ASP A 87 13.25 22.56 14.33
CA ASP A 87 14.05 23.07 15.43
C ASP A 87 13.08 23.80 16.36
N ASP A 88 13.11 23.36 17.61
CA ASP A 88 12.36 23.87 18.76
C ASP A 88 11.90 25.33 18.62
N LEU A 89 10.59 25.53 18.80
CA LEU A 89 9.97 26.82 19.03
C LEU A 89 9.90 27.08 20.54
#